data_AF-A0A3C0GEW3-F1
#
_entry.id   AF-A0A3C0GEW3-F1
#
_cell.length_a   1.000
_cell.length_b   1.000
_cell.length_c   1.000
_cell.angle_alpha   90.00
_cell.angle_beta   90.00
_cell.angle_gamma   90.00
#
_symmetry.space_group_name_H-M   'P 1'
#
loop_
_entity.id
_entity.type
_entity.pdbx_description
1 polymer ?
#
loop_
_entity_poly.entity_id
_entity_poly.type
_entity_poly.pdbx_seq_one_letter_code
_entity_poly.pdbx_strand_id
1 'polypeptide(L)'
;MNNRLTALEKKWQEEPPSKPVLEDSFNEKGEFEPDKMSDSVLDRIPTPTGWRIVILPYRGVERTKGGIVLAEETKQKTQLATVCGYVLKVGTLAYKDESKFFTGPWCKEK
;
A
#
# COMPACT_ATOMS: atom_id res chain seq x y z
N MET A 1 -10.43 46.73 -1.29
CA MET A 1 -9.17 46.24 -1.88
C MET A 1 -9.52 45.03 -2.74
N ASN A 2 -9.40 45.14 -4.07
CA ASN A 2 -9.75 44.04 -4.98
C ASN A 2 -8.70 42.94 -4.87
N ASN A 3 -9.09 41.80 -4.27
CA ASN A 3 -8.26 40.62 -4.16
C ASN A 3 -8.21 39.90 -5.52
N ARG A 4 -7.41 40.40 -6.46
CA ARG A 4 -7.12 39.71 -7.71
C ARG A 4 -6.09 38.62 -7.41
N LEU A 5 -6.53 37.36 -7.46
CA LEU A 5 -5.64 36.21 -7.45
C LEU A 5 -4.56 36.37 -8.53
N THR A 6 -3.33 36.12 -8.16
CA THR A 6 -2.18 36.07 -9.05
C THR A 6 -2.34 34.93 -10.06
N ALA A 7 -1.63 35.01 -11.19
CA ALA A 7 -1.65 33.94 -12.20
C ALA A 7 -1.17 32.58 -11.63
N LEU A 8 -0.30 32.62 -10.61
CA LEU A 8 0.20 31.43 -9.93
C LEU A 8 -0.87 30.79 -9.04
N GLU A 9 -1.64 31.58 -8.29
CA GLU A 9 -2.72 31.06 -7.43
C GLU A 9 -3.86 30.45 -8.25
N LYS A 10 -4.18 31.04 -9.42
CA LYS A 10 -5.14 30.43 -10.36
C LYS A 10 -4.64 29.10 -10.88
N LYS A 11 -3.36 29.01 -11.25
CA LYS A 11 -2.73 27.77 -11.69
C LYS A 11 -2.79 26.67 -10.61
N TRP A 12 -2.52 27.01 -9.35
CA TRP A 12 -2.62 26.06 -8.24
C TRP A 12 -4.06 25.63 -7.93
N GLN A 13 -5.07 26.48 -8.22
CA GLN A 13 -6.49 26.11 -8.11
C GLN A 13 -6.97 25.22 -9.27
N GLU A 14 -6.38 25.39 -10.46
CA GLU A 14 -6.72 24.62 -11.67
C GLU A 14 -5.99 23.28 -11.75
N GLU A 15 -4.90 23.08 -11.00
CA GLU A 15 -4.20 21.80 -10.93
C GLU A 15 -5.10 20.76 -10.22
N PRO A 16 -5.41 19.62 -10.88
CA PRO A 16 -6.24 18.60 -10.26
C PRO A 16 -5.56 18.07 -8.99
N PRO A 17 -6.34 17.68 -7.97
CA PRO A 17 -5.78 17.11 -6.75
C PRO A 17 -4.85 15.96 -7.11
N SER A 18 -3.68 15.91 -6.45
CA SER A 18 -2.68 14.88 -6.69
C SER A 18 -3.33 13.50 -6.68
N LYS A 19 -2.99 12.67 -7.66
CA LYS A 19 -3.47 11.28 -7.69
C LYS A 19 -3.07 10.60 -6.39
N PRO A 20 -3.97 9.85 -5.75
CA PRO A 20 -3.62 9.15 -4.52
C PRO A 20 -2.48 8.17 -4.81
N VAL A 21 -1.56 8.11 -3.85
CA VAL A 21 -0.38 7.27 -3.87
C VAL A 21 -0.47 6.22 -2.77
N LEU A 22 0.34 5.17 -2.89
CA LEU A 22 0.35 4.07 -1.93
C LEU A 22 0.76 4.55 -0.54
N GLU A 23 1.64 5.55 -0.49
CA GLU A 23 2.17 6.16 0.72
C GLU A 23 1.08 6.79 1.59
N ASP A 24 -0.03 7.26 0.99
CA ASP A 24 -1.16 7.85 1.73
C ASP A 24 -1.88 6.83 2.64
N SER A 25 -1.68 5.54 2.37
CA SER A 25 -2.25 4.43 3.16
C SER A 25 -1.42 4.08 4.40
N PHE A 26 -0.30 4.77 4.63
CA PHE A 26 0.53 4.57 5.82
C PHE A 26 0.29 5.69 6.84
N ASN A 27 0.26 5.34 8.12
CA ASN A 27 0.17 6.33 9.19
C ASN A 27 1.54 6.92 9.54
N GLU A 28 1.56 7.92 10.43
CA GLU A 28 2.79 8.57 10.91
C GLU A 28 3.78 7.63 11.61
N LYS A 29 3.35 6.41 11.98
CA LYS A 29 4.22 5.39 12.58
C LYS A 29 4.81 4.43 11.54
N GLY A 30 4.41 4.57 10.28
CA GLY A 30 4.80 3.68 9.18
C GLY A 30 3.97 2.39 9.10
N GLU A 31 2.86 2.29 9.83
CA GLU A 31 1.98 1.13 9.79
C GLU A 31 0.98 1.28 8.63
N PHE A 32 0.71 0.19 7.95
CA PHE A 32 -0.23 0.16 6.83
C PHE A 32 -1.67 0.13 7.34
N GLU A 33 -2.47 1.12 6.92
CA GLU A 33 -3.89 1.26 7.22
C GLU A 33 -4.70 0.91 5.97
N PRO A 34 -5.23 -0.32 5.87
CA PRO A 34 -5.77 -0.80 4.61
C PRO A 34 -7.06 -0.07 4.19
N ASP A 35 -7.81 0.45 5.16
CA ASP A 35 -9.07 1.14 4.92
C ASP A 35 -8.86 2.55 4.32
N LYS A 36 -7.61 3.05 4.33
CA LYS A 36 -7.22 4.32 3.68
C LYS A 36 -6.67 4.13 2.28
N MET A 37 -6.61 2.90 1.78
CA MET A 37 -6.14 2.61 0.44
C MET A 37 -7.21 2.99 -0.58
N SER A 38 -6.91 3.94 -1.46
CA SER A 38 -7.86 4.35 -2.49
C SER A 38 -8.03 3.26 -3.57
N ASP A 39 -9.26 3.06 -4.04
CA ASP A 39 -9.58 2.12 -5.12
C ASP A 39 -8.73 2.39 -6.38
N SER A 40 -8.46 3.67 -6.67
CA SER A 40 -7.65 4.05 -7.84
C SER A 40 -6.19 3.61 -7.75
N VAL A 41 -5.68 3.31 -6.54
CA VAL A 41 -4.35 2.70 -6.35
C VAL A 41 -4.46 1.19 -6.54
N LEU A 42 -5.50 0.55 -6.01
CA LEU A 42 -5.77 -0.88 -6.21
C LEU A 42 -5.99 -1.25 -7.69
N ASP A 43 -6.63 -0.38 -8.46
CA ASP A 43 -6.88 -0.56 -9.89
C ASP A 43 -5.59 -0.53 -10.73
N ARG A 44 -4.57 0.21 -10.29
CA ARG A 44 -3.26 0.25 -10.97
C ARG A 44 -2.47 -1.04 -10.77
N ILE A 45 -2.80 -1.82 -9.74
CA ILE A 45 -2.11 -3.08 -9.45
C ILE A 45 -2.58 -4.13 -10.45
N PRO A 46 -1.66 -4.84 -11.14
CA PRO A 46 -2.05 -5.85 -12.12
C PRO A 46 -2.78 -7.01 -11.45
N THR A 47 -3.79 -7.55 -12.14
CA THR A 47 -4.51 -8.75 -11.66
C THR A 47 -3.61 -9.98 -11.81
N PRO A 48 -3.31 -10.70 -10.72
CA PRO A 48 -2.46 -11.89 -10.79
C PRO A 48 -3.15 -13.03 -11.55
N THR A 49 -2.38 -13.75 -12.37
CA THR A 49 -2.88 -14.90 -13.13
C THR A 49 -2.57 -16.21 -12.41
N GLY A 50 -3.51 -17.15 -12.50
CA GLY A 50 -3.35 -18.48 -11.95
C GLY A 50 -3.23 -18.48 -10.43
N TRP A 51 -2.09 -18.96 -9.92
CA TRP A 51 -1.86 -19.30 -8.51
C TRP A 51 -1.10 -18.18 -7.77
N ARG A 52 -0.79 -17.09 -8.48
CA ARG A 52 0.02 -15.98 -7.96
C ARG A 52 -0.83 -15.12 -7.01
N ILE A 53 -0.16 -14.53 -6.03
CA ILE A 53 -0.76 -13.59 -5.08
C ILE A 53 0.08 -12.32 -5.11
N VAL A 54 -0.58 -11.17 -5.19
CA VAL A 54 0.09 -9.87 -5.06
C VAL A 54 0.09 -9.49 -3.58
N ILE A 55 1.29 -9.24 -3.07
CA ILE A 55 1.50 -8.86 -1.68
C ILE A 55 2.16 -7.48 -1.58
N LEU A 56 1.79 -6.72 -0.56
CA LEU A 56 2.52 -5.57 -0.09
C LEU A 56 3.44 -6.01 1.05
N PRO A 57 4.77 -6.02 0.85
CA PRO A 57 5.70 -6.39 1.92
C PRO A 57 5.59 -5.44 3.10
N TYR A 58 5.55 -5.98 4.32
CA TYR A 58 5.52 -5.18 5.54
C TYR A 58 6.79 -4.32 5.64
N ARG A 59 6.61 -2.99 5.79
CA ARG A 59 7.71 -2.00 5.82
C ARG A 59 8.33 -1.81 7.21
N GLY A 60 7.73 -2.36 8.27
CA GLY A 60 8.18 -2.12 9.63
C GLY A 60 7.74 -0.75 10.17
N VAL A 61 8.18 -0.45 11.39
CA VAL A 61 7.92 0.83 12.06
C VAL A 61 8.99 1.85 11.73
N GLU A 62 8.64 3.13 11.67
CA GLU A 62 9.61 4.19 11.39
C GLU A 62 10.63 4.36 12.54
N ARG A 63 10.15 4.14 13.76
CA ARG A 63 10.92 4.27 15.00
C ARG A 63 10.83 2.98 15.80
N THR A 64 11.95 2.57 16.38
CA THR A 64 11.97 1.44 17.29
C THR A 64 11.17 1.76 18.55
N LYS A 65 10.79 0.74 19.32
CA LYS A 65 10.08 0.92 20.61
C LYS A 65 10.85 1.80 21.61
N GLY A 66 12.18 1.88 21.46
CA GLY A 66 13.05 2.74 22.28
C GLY A 66 13.22 4.17 21.74
N GLY A 67 12.49 4.56 20.70
CA GLY A 67 12.50 5.92 20.14
C GLY A 67 13.59 6.21 19.11
N ILE A 68 14.38 5.21 18.70
CA ILE A 68 15.42 5.38 17.69
C ILE A 68 14.79 5.42 16.30
N VAL A 69 15.06 6.48 15.53
CA VAL A 69 14.61 6.62 14.13
C VAL A 69 15.48 5.74 13.24
N LEU A 70 14.86 4.89 12.42
CA LEU A 70 15.57 4.01 11.50
C LEU A 70 15.98 4.76 10.24
N ALA A 71 17.19 4.48 9.75
CA ALA A 71 17.65 4.96 8.45
C ALA A 71 16.86 4.32 7.31
N GLU A 72 16.69 5.04 6.21
CA GLU A 72 15.91 4.59 5.06
C GLU A 72 16.47 3.30 4.44
N GLU A 73 17.80 3.18 4.34
CA GLU A 73 18.45 1.96 3.84
C GLU A 73 18.14 0.74 4.72
N THR A 74 18.09 0.93 6.04
CA THR A 74 17.72 -0.13 6.99
C THR A 74 16.27 -0.56 6.77
N LYS A 75 15.34 0.40 6.62
CA LYS A 75 13.93 0.10 6.36
C LYS A 75 13.74 -0.69 5.08
N GLN A 76 14.42 -0.29 4.00
CA GLN A 76 14.35 -0.99 2.72
C GLN A 76 14.88 -2.42 2.82
N LYS A 77 16.01 -2.64 3.50
CA LYS A 77 16.53 -3.99 3.76
C LYS A 77 15.55 -4.82 4.58
N THR A 78 14.96 -4.25 5.61
CA THR A 78 13.93 -4.92 6.43
C THR A 78 12.69 -5.27 5.59
N GLN A 79 12.23 -4.37 4.73
CA GLN A 79 11.10 -4.61 3.84
C GLN A 79 11.39 -5.75 2.85
N LEU A 80 12.61 -5.84 2.32
CA LEU A 80 12.99 -6.95 1.43
C LEU A 80 13.13 -8.29 2.17
N ALA A 81 13.55 -8.26 3.43
CA ALA A 81 13.76 -9.45 4.26
C ALA A 81 12.51 -9.86 5.07
N THR A 82 11.39 -9.16 4.93
CA THR A 82 10.18 -9.46 5.69
C THR A 82 9.57 -10.78 5.26
N VAL A 83 9.06 -11.53 6.24
CA VAL A 83 8.32 -12.78 6.02
C VAL A 83 6.80 -12.52 5.95
N CYS A 84 6.36 -11.34 6.40
CA CYS A 84 4.95 -10.96 6.46
C CYS A 84 4.62 -9.88 5.42
N GLY A 85 3.45 -9.99 4.81
CA GLY A 85 2.92 -8.99 3.88
C GLY A 85 1.41 -8.99 3.86
N TYR A 86 0.83 -7.87 3.40
CA TYR A 86 -0.61 -7.72 3.20
C TYR A 86 -0.99 -8.23 1.82
N VAL A 87 -2.09 -8.97 1.72
CA VAL A 87 -2.55 -9.54 0.46
C VAL A 87 -3.47 -8.53 -0.23
N LEU A 88 -3.07 -8.08 -1.42
CA LEU A 88 -3.81 -7.08 -2.19
C LEU A 88 -4.71 -7.71 -3.26
N LYS A 89 -4.20 -8.72 -3.97
CA LYS A 89 -4.96 -9.46 -5.00
C LYS A 89 -4.57 -10.93 -4.98
N VAL A 90 -5.54 -11.80 -5.20
CA VAL A 90 -5.41 -13.26 -5.22
C VAL A 90 -5.77 -13.76 -6.61
N GLY A 91 -4.91 -14.60 -7.18
CA GLY A 91 -5.13 -15.15 -8.52
C GLY A 91 -6.33 -16.09 -8.57
N THR A 92 -6.94 -16.22 -9.75
CA THR A 92 -8.17 -17.00 -9.94
C THR A 92 -8.03 -18.50 -9.66
N LEU A 93 -6.82 -19.06 -9.64
CA LEU A 93 -6.57 -20.47 -9.29
C LEU A 93 -5.94 -20.61 -7.90
N ALA A 94 -5.57 -19.51 -7.24
CA ALA A 94 -5.08 -19.57 -5.88
C ALA A 94 -6.16 -20.18 -4.98
N TYR A 95 -5.76 -21.14 -4.15
CA TYR A 95 -6.64 -21.84 -3.21
C TYR A 95 -7.78 -22.67 -3.81
N LYS A 96 -7.86 -22.88 -5.13
CA LYS A 96 -8.92 -23.70 -5.76
C LYS A 96 -8.77 -25.21 -5.60
N ASP A 97 -7.57 -25.68 -5.25
CA ASP A 97 -7.31 -27.11 -5.07
C ASP A 97 -7.84 -27.58 -3.71
N GLU A 98 -9.08 -28.07 -3.67
CA GLU A 98 -9.73 -28.54 -2.45
C GLU A 98 -8.97 -29.67 -1.74
N SER A 99 -8.20 -30.48 -2.49
CA SER A 99 -7.38 -31.55 -1.91
C SER A 99 -6.24 -31.00 -1.04
N LYS A 100 -5.74 -29.81 -1.37
CA LYS A 100 -4.67 -29.12 -0.62
C LYS A 100 -5.22 -28.11 0.37
N PHE A 101 -6.33 -27.47 0.05
CA PHE A 101 -6.91 -26.36 0.80
C PHE A 101 -8.29 -26.72 1.37
N PHE A 102 -8.40 -27.90 2.01
CA PHE A 102 -9.65 -28.42 2.58
C PHE A 102 -10.25 -27.52 3.67
N THR A 103 -9.43 -26.72 4.37
CA THR A 103 -9.87 -25.73 5.36
C THR A 103 -10.25 -24.37 4.74
N GLY A 104 -10.13 -24.24 3.42
CA GLY A 104 -10.27 -22.97 2.70
C GLY A 104 -8.96 -22.18 2.56
N PRO A 105 -9.03 -20.96 1.99
CA PRO A 105 -7.86 -20.14 1.70
C PRO A 105 -7.15 -19.69 2.98
N TRP A 106 -5.81 -19.78 2.99
CA TRP A 106 -5.00 -19.37 4.15
C TRP A 106 -4.90 -17.85 4.32
N CYS A 107 -5.04 -17.10 3.24
CA CYS A 107 -5.12 -15.64 3.25
C CYS A 107 -6.19 -15.16 2.27
N LYS A 108 -6.65 -13.92 2.48
CA LYS A 108 -7.73 -13.30 1.71
C LYS A 108 -7.30 -11.92 1.28
N GLU A 109 -7.85 -11.46 0.15
CA GLU A 109 -7.79 -10.05 -0.22
C GLU A 109 -8.37 -9.20 0.92
N LYS A 110 -7.75 -8.05 1.13
CA LYS A 110 -8.07 -7.14 2.22
C LYS A 110 -8.80 -5.93 1.69
#